data_AF-A0A5C0SI03-F1
#
_entry.id   AF-A0A5C0SI03-F1
#
_cell.length_a   1.000
_cell.length_b   1.000
_cell.length_c   1.000
_cell.angle_alpha   90.00
_cell.angle_beta   90.00
_cell.angle_gamma   90.00
#
_symmetry.space_group_name_H-M   'P 1'
#
loop_
_entity.id
_entity.type
_entity.pdbx_description
1 polymer ?
#
loop_
_entity_poly.entity_id
_entity_poly.type
_entity_poly.pdbx_seq_one_letter_code
_entity_poly.pdbx_strand_id
1 'polypeptide(L)'
;MVKNSSKVIFALAVLLVLVPFLDYGIAKFLLRDVPEVPVIVGTPVTYGTYFPKTYAVLEAERNGEIIWKAGDTLYVRTGENLNLPVVYDHRPEIQELIENRSAEIGRILETVREKKGGWNGSELYLQLSNVVWLNESIAKSRGGFDEASVELFSAGSSGLILIQTLVITLAGVAFAFEIKDFADREPAKALVVAVVFSILLFASYAFVFTGYPFYGLHRSVPDGFLAGIQPVERNSTVSPPCLEDWFVRATPEVERTFREHLRDNPPVYANDPEYSVHDLELWLNESERNALLSELENLGVVWVEEGECWDEMRLRYLNEAGKLGRELLEKGYIEESDYQRLSEEIGARREKLMEMEFPARYRIWVHFIGG
;
A
#
# COMPACT_ATOMS: atom_id res chain seq x y z
N MET A 1 -9.35 30.07 50.23
CA MET A 1 -8.04 29.82 49.59
C MET A 1 -8.24 28.90 48.37
N VAL A 2 -9.04 29.31 47.36
CA VAL A 2 -9.31 28.52 46.12
C VAL A 2 -9.74 29.48 45.00
N LYS A 3 -8.93 30.50 44.67
CA LYS A 3 -9.23 31.45 43.56
C LYS A 3 -8.28 31.30 42.37
N ASN A 4 -7.10 30.73 42.57
CA ASN A 4 -6.11 30.49 41.51
C ASN A 4 -6.26 29.12 40.85
N SER A 5 -6.88 28.14 41.52
CA SER A 5 -7.10 26.78 40.99
C SER A 5 -8.12 26.73 39.84
N SER A 6 -9.16 27.57 39.91
CA SER A 6 -10.26 27.67 38.93
C SER A 6 -9.78 28.07 37.53
N LYS A 7 -8.94 29.11 37.43
CA LYS A 7 -8.37 29.59 36.16
C LYS A 7 -7.42 28.59 35.51
N VAL A 8 -6.67 27.83 36.32
CA VAL A 8 -5.74 26.81 35.83
C VAL A 8 -6.50 25.65 35.25
N ILE A 9 -7.57 25.19 35.90
CA ILE A 9 -8.44 24.13 35.39
C ILE A 9 -9.14 24.56 34.09
N PHE A 10 -9.61 25.81 34.02
CA PHE A 10 -10.17 26.40 32.80
C PHE A 10 -9.15 26.42 31.65
N ALA A 11 -7.94 26.93 31.90
CA ALA A 11 -6.87 26.96 30.91
C ALA A 11 -6.47 25.54 30.46
N LEU A 12 -6.42 24.58 31.39
CA LEU A 12 -6.10 23.19 31.10
C LEU A 12 -7.19 22.53 30.24
N ALA A 13 -8.47 22.75 30.56
CA ALA A 13 -9.60 22.23 29.79
C ALA A 13 -9.62 22.78 28.36
N VAL A 14 -9.33 24.07 28.18
CA VAL A 14 -9.23 24.71 26.85
C VAL A 14 -8.02 24.17 26.08
N LEU A 15 -6.86 24.02 26.73
CA LEU A 15 -5.65 23.47 26.10
C LEU A 15 -5.84 22.01 25.67
N LEU A 16 -6.43 21.16 26.51
CA LEU A 16 -6.67 19.75 26.21
C LEU A 16 -7.64 19.55 25.06
N VAL A 17 -8.54 20.51 24.83
CA VAL A 17 -9.48 20.49 23.71
C VAL A 17 -8.87 21.06 22.43
N LEU A 18 -8.11 22.16 22.48
CA LEU A 18 -7.57 22.81 21.28
C LEU A 18 -6.29 22.16 20.71
N VAL A 19 -5.43 21.60 21.57
CA VAL A 19 -4.14 21.02 21.16
C VAL A 19 -4.30 19.91 20.09
N PRO A 20 -5.26 18.97 20.20
CA PRO A 20 -5.47 17.95 19.16
C PRO A 20 -5.81 18.53 17.78
N PHE A 21 -6.59 19.62 17.72
CA PHE A 21 -6.93 20.28 16.45
C PHE A 21 -5.74 21.02 15.85
N LEU A 22 -4.93 21.67 16.69
CA LEU A 22 -3.71 22.34 16.23
C LEU A 22 -2.67 21.34 15.73
N ASP A 23 -2.43 20.27 16.48
CA ASP A 23 -1.56 19.16 16.08
C ASP A 23 -2.02 18.53 14.76
N TYR A 24 -3.32 18.31 14.59
CA TYR A 24 -3.89 17.85 13.32
C TYR A 24 -3.63 18.84 12.17
N GLY A 25 -3.89 20.12 12.39
CA GLY A 25 -3.72 21.15 11.36
C GLY A 25 -2.28 21.26 10.89
N ILE A 26 -1.32 21.15 11.81
CA ILE A 26 0.10 21.17 11.50
C ILE A 26 0.51 19.90 10.76
N ALA A 27 0.13 18.72 11.24
CA ALA A 27 0.42 17.45 10.55
C ALA A 27 -0.11 17.44 9.11
N LYS A 28 -1.34 17.92 8.90
CA LYS A 28 -1.93 18.04 7.55
C LYS A 28 -1.17 19.02 6.66
N PHE A 29 -0.70 20.11 7.22
CA PHE A 29 0.13 21.06 6.49
C PHE A 29 1.47 20.45 6.07
N LEU A 30 2.12 19.70 6.97
CA LEU A 30 3.39 19.00 6.67
C LEU A 30 3.20 17.94 5.59
N LEU A 31 2.10 17.19 5.63
CA LEU A 31 1.82 16.11 4.67
C LEU A 31 1.14 16.57 3.38
N ARG A 32 0.98 17.87 3.14
CA ARG A 32 0.20 18.39 2.00
C ARG A 32 0.79 18.00 0.64
N ASP A 33 2.11 17.82 0.59
CA ASP A 33 2.87 17.54 -0.61
C ASP A 33 3.20 16.02 -0.72
N VAL A 34 2.77 15.20 0.25
CA VAL A 34 3.00 13.75 0.27
C VAL A 34 1.91 13.05 -0.56
N PRO A 35 2.28 12.22 -1.56
CA PRO A 35 1.33 11.46 -2.36
C PRO A 35 0.43 10.56 -1.49
N GLU A 36 -0.89 10.57 -1.74
CA GLU A 36 -1.84 9.68 -1.08
C GLU A 36 -2.25 8.52 -1.99
N VAL A 37 -1.95 7.30 -1.57
CA VAL A 37 -2.31 6.07 -2.29
C VAL A 37 -3.60 5.47 -1.70
N PRO A 38 -4.40 4.76 -2.51
CA PRO A 38 -5.70 4.25 -2.09
C PRO A 38 -5.63 2.97 -1.26
N VAL A 39 -4.44 2.39 -1.03
CA VAL A 39 -4.27 1.12 -0.29
C VAL A 39 -3.11 1.15 0.69
N ILE A 40 -3.25 0.38 1.78
CA ILE A 40 -2.17 0.12 2.73
C ILE A 40 -1.28 -1.00 2.16
N VAL A 41 0.00 -0.71 1.90
CA VAL A 41 0.99 -1.68 1.40
C VAL A 41 1.50 -2.54 2.56
N GLY A 42 1.62 -3.85 2.35
CA GLY A 42 2.26 -4.75 3.31
C GLY A 42 3.72 -4.35 3.51
N THR A 43 4.06 -3.80 4.68
CA THR A 43 5.39 -3.26 4.97
C THR A 43 6.13 -4.09 6.01
N PRO A 44 7.47 -4.13 5.95
CA PRO A 44 8.26 -5.00 6.80
C PRO A 44 8.56 -4.46 8.18
N VAL A 45 8.29 -3.18 8.47
CA VAL A 45 8.35 -2.67 9.84
C VAL A 45 7.10 -1.83 10.07
N THR A 46 6.38 -2.12 11.15
CA THR A 46 5.25 -1.30 11.62
C THR A 46 5.63 -0.61 12.91
N TYR A 47 5.77 0.71 12.85
CA TYR A 47 5.91 1.54 14.03
C TYR A 47 4.54 1.88 14.58
N GLY A 48 4.33 1.59 15.86
CA GLY A 48 3.14 2.04 16.56
C GLY A 48 3.50 2.67 17.90
N THR A 49 3.12 3.93 18.05
CA THR A 49 2.97 4.57 19.35
C THR A 49 2.07 5.78 19.18
N TYR A 50 1.11 5.91 20.09
CA TYR A 50 0.29 7.11 20.19
C TYR A 50 1.12 8.29 20.72
N PHE A 51 1.29 9.31 19.86
CA PHE A 51 1.92 10.60 20.15
C PHE A 51 1.29 11.67 19.21
N PRO A 52 1.47 12.99 19.45
CA PRO A 52 0.98 14.03 18.53
C PRO A 52 1.39 13.74 17.08
N LYS A 53 0.45 13.84 16.14
CA LYS A 53 0.65 13.52 14.72
C LYS A 53 1.81 14.29 14.12
N THR A 54 1.95 15.56 14.51
CA THR A 54 3.05 16.42 14.07
C THR A 54 4.39 15.81 14.45
N TYR A 55 4.51 15.24 15.65
CA TYR A 55 5.75 14.60 16.07
C TYR A 55 6.03 13.34 15.26
N ALA A 56 5.02 12.50 14.99
CA ALA A 56 5.19 11.30 14.16
C ALA A 56 5.68 11.64 12.75
N VAL A 57 5.10 12.68 12.13
CA VAL A 57 5.55 13.18 10.82
C VAL A 57 7.00 13.67 10.89
N LEU A 58 7.33 14.54 11.85
CA LEU A 58 8.68 15.11 11.97
C LEU A 58 9.74 14.04 12.27
N GLU A 59 9.40 13.03 13.06
CA GLU A 59 10.33 11.96 13.40
C GLU A 59 10.50 10.96 12.24
N ALA A 60 9.45 10.73 11.44
CA ALA A 60 9.54 10.01 10.17
C ALA A 60 10.44 10.77 9.17
N GLU A 61 10.25 12.08 9.00
CA GLU A 61 11.10 12.93 8.14
C GLU A 61 12.54 13.02 8.63
N ARG A 62 12.78 13.03 9.95
CA ARG A 62 14.14 13.15 10.49
C ARG A 62 14.96 11.89 10.25
N ASN A 63 14.32 10.73 10.33
CA ASN A 63 15.03 9.45 10.29
C ASN A 63 14.83 8.67 8.97
N GLY A 64 14.15 9.27 7.98
CA GLY A 64 13.88 8.65 6.69
C GLY A 64 13.23 9.61 5.69
N GLU A 65 12.87 9.07 4.55
CA GLU A 65 12.13 9.79 3.49
C GLU A 65 10.67 9.33 3.50
N ILE A 66 9.71 10.23 3.72
CA ILE A 66 8.29 9.90 3.57
C ILE A 66 7.98 9.77 2.08
N ILE A 67 7.62 8.58 1.62
CA ILE A 67 7.44 8.27 0.20
C ILE A 67 5.99 8.50 -0.24
N TRP A 68 5.04 7.99 0.54
CA TRP A 68 3.60 8.17 0.32
C TRP A 68 2.84 7.95 1.63
N LYS A 69 1.54 8.25 1.63
CA LYS A 69 0.61 7.97 2.74
C LYS A 69 -0.60 7.18 2.24
N ALA A 70 -1.14 6.29 3.07
CA ALA A 70 -2.39 5.58 2.82
C ALA A 70 -3.29 5.70 4.04
N GLY A 71 -4.35 6.53 3.93
CA GLY A 71 -5.22 6.85 5.06
C GLY A 71 -4.41 7.36 6.25
N ASP A 72 -4.43 6.58 7.34
CA ASP A 72 -3.75 6.87 8.61
C ASP A 72 -2.31 6.35 8.68
N THR A 73 -1.74 5.86 7.59
CA THR A 73 -0.39 5.27 7.58
C THR A 73 0.56 6.07 6.69
N LEU A 74 1.72 6.45 7.22
CA LEU A 74 2.83 6.99 6.44
C LEU A 74 3.79 5.87 6.05
N TYR A 75 4.27 5.88 4.82
CA TYR A 75 5.31 4.97 4.33
C TYR A 75 6.61 5.73 4.27
N VAL A 76 7.59 5.22 4.99
CA VAL A 76 8.88 5.87 5.20
C VAL A 76 9.96 4.94 4.69
N ARG A 77 10.80 5.43 3.78
CA ARG A 77 12.05 4.78 3.44
C ARG A 77 13.04 5.04 4.58
N THR A 78 13.37 3.99 5.31
CA THR A 78 14.24 4.02 6.46
C THR A 78 15.68 3.71 6.04
N GLY A 79 16.65 4.47 6.55
CA GLY A 79 18.04 4.03 6.56
C GLY A 79 18.30 3.06 7.72
N GLU A 80 19.42 2.33 7.68
CA GLU A 80 19.91 1.60 8.85
C GLU A 80 20.03 2.58 10.04
N ASN A 81 19.32 2.32 11.15
CA ASN A 81 19.28 3.05 12.43
C ASN A 81 18.09 3.98 12.70
N LEU A 82 16.88 3.41 12.81
CA LEU A 82 15.74 4.07 13.47
C LEU A 82 15.58 3.60 14.92
N ASN A 83 15.66 4.54 15.86
CA ASN A 83 15.45 4.31 17.30
C ASN A 83 14.02 4.71 17.70
N LEU A 84 13.02 3.99 17.19
CA LEU A 84 11.63 4.13 17.63
C LEU A 84 11.11 2.82 18.23
N PRO A 85 10.15 2.87 19.17
CA PRO A 85 9.49 1.67 19.66
C PRO A 85 8.68 1.05 18.52
N VAL A 86 9.16 -0.08 18.02
CA VAL A 86 8.54 -0.86 16.94
C VAL A 86 7.39 -1.70 17.51
N VAL A 87 6.24 -1.74 16.82
CA VAL A 87 5.14 -2.65 17.18
C VAL A 87 5.39 -4.05 16.64
N TYR A 88 5.87 -4.13 15.40
CA TYR A 88 6.28 -5.38 14.79
C TYR A 88 7.35 -5.16 13.72
N ASP A 89 8.37 -6.00 13.74
CA ASP A 89 9.52 -5.96 12.84
C ASP A 89 9.58 -7.28 12.06
N HIS A 90 9.23 -7.26 10.78
CA HIS A 90 9.28 -8.42 9.87
C HIS A 90 10.70 -8.69 9.34
N ARG A 91 11.70 -7.83 9.63
CA ARG A 91 13.07 -8.00 9.10
C ARG A 91 13.71 -9.35 9.47
N PRO A 92 13.53 -9.91 10.69
CA PRO A 92 14.02 -11.24 11.01
C PRO A 92 13.46 -12.34 10.10
N GLU A 93 12.16 -12.33 9.81
CA GLU A 93 11.51 -13.31 8.94
C GLU A 93 11.98 -13.18 7.49
N ILE A 94 12.17 -11.94 7.02
CA ILE A 94 12.71 -11.69 5.68
C ILE A 94 14.19 -12.12 5.62
N GLN A 95 14.96 -11.91 6.68
CA GLN A 95 16.34 -12.35 6.78
C GLN A 95 16.43 -13.88 6.72
N GLU A 96 15.60 -14.58 7.50
CA GLU A 96 15.50 -16.04 7.47
C GLU A 96 15.13 -16.54 6.05
N LEU A 97 14.19 -15.87 5.39
CA LEU A 97 13.81 -16.19 4.01
C LEU A 97 14.97 -16.02 3.02
N ILE A 98 15.76 -14.95 3.14
CA ILE A 98 16.96 -14.73 2.32
C ILE A 98 18.00 -15.82 2.57
N GLU A 99 18.25 -16.18 3.84
CA GLU A 99 19.21 -17.22 4.21
C GLU A 99 18.80 -18.58 3.66
N ASN A 100 17.53 -18.95 3.81
CA ASN A 100 16.97 -20.20 3.29
C ASN A 100 17.10 -20.29 1.76
N ARG A 101 16.74 -19.22 1.03
CA ARG A 101 16.88 -19.16 -0.43
C ARG A 101 18.33 -19.19 -0.88
N SER A 102 19.23 -18.52 -0.16
CA SER A 102 20.66 -18.53 -0.45
C SER A 102 21.26 -19.94 -0.27
N ALA A 103 20.84 -20.66 0.78
CA ALA A 103 21.22 -22.06 0.99
C ALA A 103 20.67 -22.99 -0.09
N GLU A 104 19.47 -22.73 -0.59
CA GLU A 104 18.90 -23.47 -1.73
C GLU A 104 19.69 -23.26 -3.03
N ILE A 105 20.08 -22.02 -3.34
CA ILE A 105 20.98 -21.73 -4.47
C ILE A 105 22.27 -22.54 -4.34
N GLY A 106 22.88 -22.58 -3.14
CA GLY A 106 24.09 -23.36 -2.87
C GLY A 106 23.92 -24.85 -3.23
N ARG A 107 22.83 -25.48 -2.76
CA ARG A 107 22.50 -26.88 -3.05
C ARG A 107 22.30 -27.16 -4.53
N ILE A 108 21.63 -26.24 -5.25
CA ILE A 108 21.44 -26.38 -6.70
C ILE A 108 22.79 -26.34 -7.42
N LEU A 109 23.65 -25.38 -7.08
CA LEU A 109 24.97 -25.24 -7.71
C LEU A 109 25.90 -26.43 -7.43
N GLU A 110 25.81 -27.03 -6.24
CA GLU A 110 26.50 -28.28 -5.92
C GLU A 110 26.00 -29.43 -6.80
N THR A 111 24.68 -29.60 -6.92
CA THR A 111 24.07 -30.62 -7.80
C THR A 111 24.52 -30.43 -9.26
N VAL A 112 24.52 -29.18 -9.75
CA VAL A 112 25.00 -28.84 -11.10
C VAL A 112 26.44 -29.29 -11.31
N ARG A 113 27.30 -29.06 -10.32
CA ARG A 113 28.71 -29.47 -10.36
C ARG A 113 28.90 -30.98 -10.29
N GLU A 114 28.13 -31.69 -9.48
CA GLU A 114 28.23 -33.14 -9.31
C GLU A 114 27.88 -33.90 -10.60
N LYS A 115 26.95 -33.38 -11.39
CA LYS A 115 26.49 -33.99 -12.66
C LYS A 115 27.19 -33.40 -13.90
N LYS A 116 28.35 -32.75 -13.72
CA LYS A 116 29.14 -32.15 -14.81
C LYS A 116 29.37 -33.14 -15.96
N GLY A 117 29.12 -32.70 -17.20
CA GLY A 117 29.21 -33.49 -18.43
C GLY A 117 27.99 -34.37 -18.72
N GLY A 118 27.08 -34.52 -17.75
CA GLY A 118 25.92 -35.40 -17.81
C GLY A 118 24.57 -34.69 -17.92
N TRP A 119 24.56 -33.37 -18.18
CA TRP A 119 23.33 -32.59 -18.16
C TRP A 119 22.54 -32.72 -19.46
N ASN A 120 21.23 -32.93 -19.33
CA ASN A 120 20.29 -32.61 -20.41
C ASN A 120 20.05 -31.09 -20.42
N GLY A 121 20.00 -30.47 -21.60
CA GLY A 121 19.75 -29.04 -21.77
C GLY A 121 18.48 -28.56 -21.05
N SER A 122 17.36 -29.30 -21.16
CA SER A 122 16.10 -28.93 -20.49
C SER A 122 16.18 -29.04 -18.96
N GLU A 123 16.89 -30.05 -18.45
CA GLU A 123 17.05 -30.26 -17.00
C GLU A 123 17.97 -29.20 -16.39
N LEU A 124 19.09 -28.90 -17.08
CA LEU A 124 20.00 -27.84 -16.68
C LEU A 124 19.32 -26.47 -16.73
N TYR A 125 18.54 -26.20 -17.79
CA TYR A 125 17.74 -24.99 -17.89
C TYR A 125 16.82 -24.81 -16.67
N LEU A 126 16.11 -25.86 -16.24
CA LEU A 126 15.22 -25.78 -15.08
C LEU A 126 15.98 -25.45 -13.79
N GLN A 127 17.15 -26.07 -13.56
CA GLN A 127 17.98 -25.78 -12.39
C GLN A 127 18.46 -24.32 -12.38
N LEU A 128 18.99 -23.84 -13.51
CA LEU A 128 19.48 -22.47 -13.63
C LEU A 128 18.34 -21.44 -13.55
N SER A 129 17.17 -21.76 -14.10
CA SER A 129 15.98 -20.90 -13.98
C SER A 129 15.51 -20.79 -12.53
N ASN A 130 15.61 -21.87 -11.75
CA ASN A 130 15.32 -21.82 -10.33
C ASN A 130 16.32 -20.94 -9.57
N VAL A 131 17.62 -20.99 -9.91
CA VAL A 131 18.62 -20.08 -9.33
C VAL A 131 18.31 -18.61 -9.67
N VAL A 132 17.93 -18.32 -10.92
CA VAL A 132 17.50 -16.96 -11.32
C VAL A 132 16.28 -16.53 -10.50
N TRP A 133 15.26 -17.38 -10.38
CA TRP A 133 14.07 -17.10 -9.57
C TRP A 133 14.42 -16.81 -8.10
N LEU A 134 15.23 -17.67 -7.47
CA LEU A 134 15.65 -17.51 -6.07
C LEU A 134 16.43 -16.20 -5.87
N ASN A 135 17.31 -15.84 -6.81
CA ASN A 135 18.05 -14.57 -6.78
C ASN A 135 17.12 -13.35 -6.88
N GLU A 136 16.17 -13.36 -7.81
CA GLU A 136 15.18 -12.28 -7.92
C GLU A 136 14.31 -12.19 -6.67
N SER A 137 13.92 -13.34 -6.12
CA SER A 137 13.15 -13.42 -4.88
C SER A 137 13.92 -12.84 -3.69
N ILE A 138 15.23 -13.11 -3.59
CA ILE A 138 16.11 -12.47 -2.60
C ILE A 138 16.18 -10.95 -2.84
N ALA A 139 16.31 -10.50 -4.09
CA ALA A 139 16.37 -9.08 -4.41
C ALA A 139 15.07 -8.35 -4.01
N LYS A 140 13.90 -8.91 -4.32
CA LYS A 140 12.59 -8.38 -3.91
C LYS A 140 12.47 -8.32 -2.38
N SER A 141 12.87 -9.39 -1.70
CA SER A 141 12.90 -9.43 -0.23
C SER A 141 13.86 -8.40 0.37
N ARG A 142 15.02 -8.15 -0.25
CA ARG A 142 15.96 -7.09 0.15
C ARG A 142 15.38 -5.69 -0.02
N GLY A 143 14.68 -5.42 -1.12
CA GLY A 143 14.01 -4.14 -1.35
C GLY A 143 12.96 -3.82 -0.28
N GLY A 144 12.36 -4.85 0.33
CA GLY A 144 11.47 -4.68 1.48
C GLY A 144 12.19 -4.09 2.70
N PHE A 145 13.43 -4.47 3.02
CA PHE A 145 14.10 -4.08 4.29
C PHE A 145 14.15 -2.58 4.58
N ASP A 146 14.10 -1.77 3.53
CA ASP A 146 14.32 -0.32 3.61
C ASP A 146 13.02 0.46 3.84
N GLU A 147 11.87 -0.19 3.97
CA GLU A 147 10.58 0.50 4.14
C GLU A 147 9.92 0.20 5.49
N ALA A 148 9.23 1.20 6.01
CA ALA A 148 8.44 1.08 7.22
C ALA A 148 7.13 1.84 7.12
N SER A 149 6.10 1.33 7.78
CA SER A 149 4.86 2.05 8.02
C SER A 149 4.89 2.71 9.40
N VAL A 150 4.42 3.95 9.45
CA VAL A 150 4.13 4.69 10.68
C VAL A 150 2.64 4.93 10.72
N GLU A 151 1.95 4.26 11.63
CA GLU A 151 0.55 4.52 11.89
C GLU A 151 0.41 5.86 12.64
N LEU A 152 -0.27 6.83 12.03
CA LEU A 152 -0.68 8.10 12.64
C LEU A 152 -1.71 7.87 13.76
N PHE A 153 -2.40 6.72 13.72
CA PHE A 153 -3.41 6.29 14.69
C PHE A 153 -3.31 4.78 14.88
N SER A 154 -3.18 4.29 16.12
CA SER A 154 -3.07 2.84 16.32
C SER A 154 -4.33 2.14 15.84
N ALA A 155 -4.22 1.21 14.90
CA ALA A 155 -5.25 0.22 14.67
C ALA A 155 -5.37 -0.65 15.93
N GLY A 156 -6.32 -0.30 16.81
CA GLY A 156 -6.75 -1.22 17.87
C GLY A 156 -6.34 -0.91 19.32
N SER A 157 -6.48 0.32 19.82
CA SER A 157 -6.62 0.47 21.27
C SER A 157 -7.80 1.34 21.69
N SER A 158 -8.93 0.66 21.91
CA SER A 158 -10.11 1.18 22.62
C SER A 158 -9.71 1.89 23.93
N GLY A 159 -8.59 1.51 24.55
CA GLY A 159 -8.03 2.13 25.75
C GLY A 159 -7.67 3.61 25.61
N LEU A 160 -7.11 4.06 24.48
CA LEU A 160 -6.75 5.47 24.28
C LEU A 160 -7.98 6.34 24.01
N ILE A 161 -8.93 5.81 23.24
CA ILE A 161 -10.26 6.41 23.06
C ILE A 161 -10.92 6.59 24.44
N LEU A 162 -10.87 5.57 25.30
CA LEU A 162 -11.42 5.63 26.66
C LEU A 162 -10.71 6.68 27.53
N ILE A 163 -9.37 6.76 27.49
CA ILE A 163 -8.60 7.76 28.25
C ILE A 163 -8.90 9.18 27.77
N GLN A 164 -8.90 9.43 26.47
CA GLN A 164 -9.22 10.74 25.90
C GLN A 164 -10.67 11.13 26.18
N THR A 165 -11.62 10.21 26.02
CA THR A 165 -13.04 10.40 26.35
C THR A 165 -13.18 10.74 27.83
N LEU A 166 -12.46 10.06 28.72
CA LEU A 166 -12.48 10.34 30.15
C LEU A 166 -11.94 11.74 30.46
N VAL A 167 -10.82 12.14 29.84
CA VAL A 167 -10.23 13.48 30.02
C VAL A 167 -11.18 14.58 29.53
N ILE A 168 -11.81 14.41 28.36
CA ILE A 168 -12.82 15.33 27.82
C ILE A 168 -14.02 15.42 28.75
N THR A 169 -14.49 14.28 29.26
CA THR A 169 -15.63 14.22 30.20
C THR A 169 -15.31 14.96 31.50
N LEU A 170 -14.13 14.74 32.08
CA LEU A 170 -13.70 15.43 33.30
C LEU A 170 -13.52 16.94 33.08
N ALA A 171 -13.00 17.34 31.91
CA ALA A 171 -12.91 18.75 31.53
C ALA A 171 -14.31 19.39 31.39
N GLY A 172 -15.27 18.68 30.81
CA GLY A 172 -16.67 19.09 30.71
C GLY A 172 -17.34 19.26 32.07
N VAL A 173 -17.15 18.31 32.99
CA VAL A 173 -17.70 18.38 34.35
C VAL A 173 -17.09 19.56 35.11
N ALA A 174 -15.76 19.74 35.06
CA ALA A 174 -15.09 20.85 35.72
C ALA A 174 -15.59 22.21 35.20
N PHE A 175 -15.80 22.32 33.88
CA PHE A 175 -16.33 23.52 33.26
C PHE A 175 -17.78 23.82 33.64
N ALA A 176 -18.63 22.81 33.77
CA ALA A 176 -20.02 22.98 34.20
C ALA A 176 -20.12 23.59 35.61
N PHE A 177 -19.21 23.21 36.53
CA PHE A 177 -19.13 23.81 37.86
C PHE A 177 -18.69 25.29 37.80
N GLU A 178 -17.70 25.63 36.97
CA GLU A 178 -17.22 27.01 36.81
C GLU A 178 -18.24 27.94 36.16
N ILE A 179 -18.97 27.45 35.15
CA ILE A 179 -20.02 28.23 34.49
C ILE A 179 -21.14 28.60 35.44
N LYS A 180 -21.49 27.71 36.37
CA LYS A 180 -22.53 27.99 37.36
C LYS A 180 -22.17 29.21 38.21
N ASP A 181 -20.94 29.28 38.69
CA ASP A 181 -20.44 30.40 39.48
C ASP A 181 -20.29 31.70 38.66
N PHE A 182 -20.06 31.58 37.35
CA PHE A 182 -19.95 32.72 36.43
C PHE A 182 -21.32 33.25 35.97
N ALA A 183 -22.30 32.37 35.79
CA ALA A 183 -23.68 32.69 35.41
C ALA A 183 -24.39 33.55 36.46
N ASP A 184 -24.08 33.34 37.74
CA ASP A 184 -24.58 34.15 38.86
C ASP A 184 -24.11 35.62 38.80
N ARG A 185 -23.06 35.93 38.02
CA ARG A 185 -22.48 37.28 37.88
C ARG A 185 -22.74 37.92 36.53
N GLU A 186 -22.59 37.18 35.43
CA GLU A 186 -22.72 37.68 34.07
C GLU A 186 -23.46 36.68 33.15
N PRO A 187 -24.80 36.57 33.24
CA PRO A 187 -25.57 35.48 32.63
C PRO A 187 -25.47 35.44 31.09
N ALA A 188 -25.44 36.59 30.43
CA ALA A 188 -25.35 36.66 28.97
C ALA A 188 -23.98 36.18 28.44
N LYS A 189 -22.88 36.54 29.12
CA LYS A 189 -21.53 36.08 28.75
C LYS A 189 -21.33 34.61 29.12
N ALA A 190 -21.89 34.18 30.25
CA ALA A 190 -21.87 32.78 30.66
C ALA A 190 -22.56 31.88 29.63
N LEU A 191 -23.69 32.33 29.04
CA LEU A 191 -24.37 31.62 27.97
C LEU A 191 -23.48 31.48 26.72
N VAL A 192 -22.83 32.56 26.28
CA VAL A 192 -21.92 32.52 25.10
C VAL A 192 -20.76 31.56 25.35
N VAL A 193 -20.14 31.63 26.53
CA VAL A 193 -19.04 30.73 26.92
C VAL A 193 -19.50 29.28 27.00
N ALA A 194 -20.71 29.02 27.53
CA ALA A 194 -21.32 27.69 27.56
C ALA A 194 -21.51 27.11 26.17
N VAL A 195 -22.06 27.90 25.24
CA VAL A 195 -22.31 27.47 23.86
C VAL A 195 -21.00 27.15 23.14
N VAL A 196 -20.01 28.06 23.19
CA VAL A 196 -18.71 27.86 22.52
C VAL A 196 -18.01 26.61 23.06
N PHE A 197 -18.00 26.42 24.38
CA PHE A 197 -17.35 25.26 24.97
C PHE A 197 -18.11 23.96 24.73
N SER A 198 -19.44 24.00 24.68
CA SER A 198 -20.24 22.83 24.32
C SER A 198 -19.93 22.40 22.89
N ILE A 199 -19.85 23.35 21.94
CA ILE A 199 -19.42 23.07 20.56
C ILE A 199 -18.03 22.44 20.55
N LEU A 200 -17.08 22.97 21.31
CA LEU A 200 -15.72 22.44 21.42
C LEU A 200 -15.68 21.02 22.03
N LEU A 201 -16.47 20.74 23.07
CA LEU A 201 -16.61 19.40 23.63
C LEU A 201 -17.22 18.42 22.64
N PHE A 202 -18.31 18.80 21.95
CA PHE A 202 -18.93 17.98 20.91
C PHE A 202 -17.95 17.70 19.78
N ALA A 203 -17.21 18.71 19.32
CA ALA A 203 -16.16 18.56 18.31
C ALA A 203 -15.03 17.64 18.80
N SER A 204 -14.66 17.71 20.08
CA SER A 204 -13.62 16.84 20.66
C SER A 204 -14.07 15.39 20.79
N TYR A 205 -15.31 15.15 21.23
CA TYR A 205 -15.88 13.80 21.24
C TYR A 205 -16.01 13.25 19.82
N ALA A 206 -16.49 14.04 18.87
CA ALA A 206 -16.51 13.66 17.46
C ALA A 206 -15.08 13.30 17.01
N PHE A 207 -14.08 14.13 17.29
CA PHE A 207 -12.69 13.84 16.95
C PHE A 207 -12.14 12.54 17.57
N VAL A 208 -12.46 12.24 18.83
CA VAL A 208 -12.00 11.02 19.51
C VAL A 208 -12.70 9.76 19.00
N PHE A 209 -14.00 9.83 18.72
CA PHE A 209 -14.80 8.68 18.30
C PHE A 209 -14.81 8.45 16.78
N THR A 210 -14.64 9.52 16.00
CA THR A 210 -14.73 9.48 14.54
C THR A 210 -13.46 9.93 13.84
N GLY A 211 -12.36 10.19 14.57
CA GLY A 211 -11.02 10.44 14.01
C GLY A 211 -10.92 11.56 12.97
N TYR A 212 -11.89 12.48 12.90
CA TYR A 212 -12.20 13.17 11.64
C TYR A 212 -11.24 14.31 11.26
N PRO A 213 -11.00 14.58 9.94
CA PRO A 213 -11.14 13.71 8.78
C PRO A 213 -9.79 13.06 8.44
N PHE A 214 -9.46 11.90 9.01
CA PHE A 214 -8.53 10.95 8.37
C PHE A 214 -8.88 9.48 8.59
N TYR A 215 -10.13 9.17 8.97
CA TYR A 215 -10.68 7.97 8.33
C TYR A 215 -10.71 8.28 6.82
N GLY A 216 -9.64 7.91 6.12
CA GLY A 216 -9.78 7.12 4.92
C GLY A 216 -10.55 5.87 5.31
N LEU A 217 -11.82 6.05 5.69
CA LEU A 217 -12.83 5.05 5.51
C LEU A 217 -12.77 4.90 4.01
N HIS A 218 -12.04 3.89 3.56
CA HIS A 218 -12.33 3.24 2.30
C HIS A 218 -13.82 2.94 2.40
N ARG A 219 -14.63 3.86 1.87
CA ARG A 219 -16.08 3.70 1.93
C ARG A 219 -16.39 2.45 1.12
N SER A 220 -17.56 1.88 1.33
CA SER A 220 -18.06 1.00 0.28
C SER A 220 -18.11 1.81 -1.02
N VAL A 221 -17.85 1.14 -2.14
CA VAL A 221 -18.10 1.68 -3.47
C VAL A 221 -19.52 2.31 -3.48
N PRO A 222 -19.73 3.50 -4.06
CA PRO A 222 -21.03 4.15 -4.08
C PRO A 222 -22.13 3.22 -4.65
N ASP A 223 -23.32 3.26 -4.07
CA ASP A 223 -24.48 2.53 -4.61
C ASP A 223 -24.74 2.95 -6.07
N GLY A 224 -24.85 2.00 -6.99
CA GLY A 224 -25.07 2.26 -8.41
C GLY A 224 -23.79 2.48 -9.23
N PHE A 225 -22.60 2.48 -8.62
CA PHE A 225 -21.35 2.72 -9.32
C PHE A 225 -21.11 1.66 -10.40
N LEU A 226 -21.02 2.11 -11.67
CA LEU A 226 -20.92 1.25 -12.85
C LEU A 226 -22.06 0.21 -12.96
N ALA A 227 -23.19 0.42 -12.30
CA ALA A 227 -24.35 -0.46 -12.46
C ALA A 227 -24.82 -0.49 -13.92
N GLY A 228 -25.28 -1.67 -14.35
CA GLY A 228 -25.76 -1.95 -15.70
C GLY A 228 -24.68 -2.22 -16.74
N ILE A 229 -23.39 -2.30 -16.37
CA ILE A 229 -22.35 -2.74 -17.31
C ILE A 229 -22.58 -4.20 -17.71
N GLN A 230 -22.27 -4.53 -18.96
CA GLN A 230 -22.43 -5.88 -19.49
C GLN A 230 -21.06 -6.48 -19.76
N PRO A 231 -20.62 -7.47 -18.96
CA PRO A 231 -19.41 -8.20 -19.27
C PRO A 231 -19.60 -9.08 -20.51
N VAL A 232 -18.53 -9.26 -21.28
CA VAL A 232 -18.50 -10.15 -22.45
C VAL A 232 -18.00 -11.55 -22.07
N GLU A 233 -18.56 -12.58 -22.70
CA GLU A 233 -18.05 -13.94 -22.52
C GLU A 233 -16.60 -14.05 -23.00
N ARG A 234 -15.77 -14.72 -22.20
CA ARG A 234 -14.38 -14.96 -22.51
C ARG A 234 -14.24 -15.91 -23.71
N ASN A 235 -13.95 -15.34 -24.87
CA ASN A 235 -13.77 -16.10 -26.11
C ASN A 235 -12.36 -16.67 -26.32
N SER A 236 -11.40 -16.39 -25.42
CA SER A 236 -10.01 -16.86 -25.52
C SER A 236 -9.63 -17.81 -24.39
N THR A 237 -9.07 -18.96 -24.75
CA THR A 237 -8.43 -19.90 -23.81
C THR A 237 -7.04 -19.43 -23.36
N VAL A 238 -6.45 -18.44 -24.02
CA VAL A 238 -5.10 -17.93 -23.75
C VAL A 238 -5.22 -16.66 -22.90
N SER A 239 -4.55 -16.66 -21.75
CA SER A 239 -4.44 -15.47 -20.89
C SER A 239 -3.47 -14.45 -21.51
N PRO A 240 -3.76 -13.15 -21.44
CA PRO A 240 -2.80 -12.10 -21.80
C PRO A 240 -1.44 -12.26 -21.08
N PRO A 241 -0.34 -11.78 -21.71
CA PRO A 241 1.00 -11.85 -21.17
C PRO A 241 1.23 -10.97 -19.94
N CYS A 242 0.62 -9.80 -19.90
CA CYS A 242 0.79 -8.84 -18.82
C CYS A 242 -0.38 -8.91 -17.85
N LEU A 243 -0.09 -9.05 -16.56
CA LEU A 243 -1.06 -9.03 -15.49
C LEU A 243 -0.83 -7.77 -14.66
N GLU A 244 -1.90 -7.01 -14.40
CA GLU A 244 -1.84 -5.82 -13.55
C GLU A 244 -3.03 -5.83 -12.58
N ASP A 245 -2.77 -5.43 -11.34
CA ASP A 245 -3.78 -5.17 -10.33
C ASP A 245 -3.85 -3.66 -10.10
N TRP A 246 -5.01 -3.07 -10.39
CA TRP A 246 -5.26 -1.64 -10.28
C TRP A 246 -6.20 -1.39 -9.12
N PHE A 247 -5.82 -0.49 -8.25
CA PHE A 247 -6.63 -0.04 -7.13
C PHE A 247 -7.10 1.37 -7.42
N VAL A 248 -8.40 1.52 -7.66
CA VAL A 248 -8.98 2.76 -8.18
C VAL A 248 -10.01 3.31 -7.19
N ARG A 249 -9.87 4.57 -6.80
CA ARG A 249 -10.86 5.26 -5.97
C ARG A 249 -12.15 5.49 -6.76
N ALA A 250 -13.27 4.96 -6.28
CA ALA A 250 -14.58 5.08 -6.92
C ALA A 250 -15.17 6.50 -6.71
N THR A 251 -14.90 7.41 -7.66
CA THR A 251 -15.49 8.76 -7.71
C THR A 251 -16.42 8.91 -8.92
N PRO A 252 -17.30 9.93 -8.96
CA PRO A 252 -18.13 10.20 -10.13
C PRO A 252 -17.33 10.43 -11.43
N GLU A 253 -16.16 11.05 -11.33
CA GLU A 253 -15.24 11.27 -12.47
C GLU A 253 -14.69 9.94 -12.99
N VAL A 254 -14.32 9.03 -12.09
CA VAL A 254 -13.87 7.67 -12.44
C VAL A 254 -14.99 6.89 -13.11
N GLU A 255 -16.22 6.94 -12.57
CA GLU A 255 -17.36 6.27 -13.20
C GLU A 255 -17.56 6.74 -14.64
N ARG A 256 -17.46 8.05 -14.88
CA ARG A 256 -17.56 8.64 -16.22
C ARG A 256 -16.44 8.13 -17.13
N THR A 257 -15.18 8.18 -16.71
CA THR A 257 -14.02 7.70 -17.48
C THR A 257 -14.16 6.22 -17.84
N PHE A 258 -14.56 5.37 -16.89
CA PHE A 258 -14.81 3.95 -17.17
C PHE A 258 -15.99 3.78 -18.13
N ARG A 259 -17.13 4.46 -17.94
CA ARG A 259 -18.27 4.35 -18.88
C ARG A 259 -17.93 4.82 -20.29
N GLU A 260 -17.00 5.75 -20.47
CA GLU A 260 -16.49 6.17 -21.78
C GLU A 260 -15.62 5.06 -22.40
N HIS A 261 -14.66 4.51 -21.66
CA HIS A 261 -13.74 3.47 -22.15
C HIS A 261 -14.40 2.10 -22.37
N LEU A 262 -15.33 1.71 -21.49
CA LEU A 262 -16.00 0.41 -21.54
C LEU A 262 -16.99 0.27 -22.71
N ARG A 263 -17.34 1.37 -23.40
CA ARG A 263 -18.15 1.31 -24.62
C ARG A 263 -17.42 0.60 -25.75
N ASP A 264 -16.14 0.92 -25.91
CA ASP A 264 -15.30 0.37 -26.96
C ASP A 264 -14.55 -0.88 -26.46
N ASN A 265 -14.34 -1.00 -25.15
CA ASN A 265 -13.60 -2.08 -24.51
C ASN A 265 -14.43 -2.71 -23.37
N PRO A 266 -15.46 -3.52 -23.69
CA PRO A 266 -16.32 -4.09 -22.67
C PRO A 266 -15.53 -5.00 -21.72
N PRO A 267 -15.87 -5.03 -20.42
CA PRO A 267 -15.14 -5.83 -19.45
C PRO A 267 -15.39 -7.32 -19.67
N VAL A 268 -14.42 -8.16 -19.30
CA VAL A 268 -14.55 -9.62 -19.39
C VAL A 268 -15.25 -10.19 -18.15
N TYR A 269 -15.12 -9.50 -17.02
CA TYR A 269 -15.78 -9.84 -15.77
C TYR A 269 -16.13 -8.55 -15.03
N ALA A 270 -17.23 -8.58 -14.28
CA ALA A 270 -17.60 -7.55 -13.34
C ALA A 270 -18.34 -8.21 -12.18
N ASN A 271 -17.96 -7.84 -10.96
CA ASN A 271 -18.62 -8.28 -9.75
C ASN A 271 -19.87 -7.43 -9.48
N ASP A 272 -21.01 -8.07 -9.19
CA ASP A 272 -22.30 -7.43 -8.92
C ASP A 272 -22.72 -6.28 -9.86
N PRO A 273 -22.68 -6.48 -11.20
CA PRO A 273 -22.92 -5.41 -12.18
C PRO A 273 -24.33 -4.84 -12.15
N GLU A 274 -25.29 -5.50 -11.49
CA GLU A 274 -26.66 -5.00 -11.33
C GLU A 274 -26.76 -3.87 -10.30
N TYR A 275 -25.89 -3.85 -9.28
CA TYR A 275 -26.03 -2.98 -8.11
C TYR A 275 -24.88 -2.00 -7.99
N SER A 276 -23.65 -2.50 -7.80
CA SER A 276 -22.43 -1.70 -7.66
C SER A 276 -21.23 -2.58 -7.97
N VAL A 277 -20.37 -2.13 -8.86
CA VAL A 277 -19.20 -2.91 -9.29
C VAL A 277 -18.05 -2.68 -8.34
N HIS A 278 -17.67 -3.72 -7.60
CA HIS A 278 -16.54 -3.70 -6.67
C HIS A 278 -15.21 -4.01 -7.34
N ASP A 279 -15.24 -4.90 -8.33
CA ASP A 279 -14.09 -5.25 -9.12
C ASP A 279 -14.52 -5.66 -10.53
N LEU A 280 -13.65 -5.41 -11.50
CA LEU A 280 -13.85 -5.81 -12.88
C LEU A 280 -12.55 -6.23 -13.55
N GLU A 281 -12.65 -7.03 -14.60
CA GLU A 281 -11.53 -7.51 -15.40
C GLU A 281 -11.56 -6.87 -16.79
N LEU A 282 -10.46 -6.22 -17.19
CA LEU A 282 -10.27 -5.66 -18.54
C LEU A 282 -9.19 -6.40 -19.29
N TRP A 283 -9.43 -6.62 -20.57
CA TRP A 283 -8.45 -7.18 -21.50
C TRP A 283 -8.15 -6.12 -22.56
N LEU A 284 -7.01 -5.46 -22.42
CA LEU A 284 -6.66 -4.29 -23.23
C LEU A 284 -5.38 -4.55 -24.02
N ASN A 285 -5.26 -3.93 -25.20
CA ASN A 285 -3.96 -3.73 -25.81
C ASN A 285 -3.19 -2.60 -25.13
N GLU A 286 -1.93 -2.43 -25.50
CA GLU A 286 -1.04 -1.45 -24.87
C GLU A 286 -1.52 0.01 -25.04
N SER A 287 -2.11 0.34 -26.19
CA SER A 287 -2.63 1.69 -26.45
C SER A 287 -3.84 1.99 -25.58
N GLU A 288 -4.78 1.05 -25.48
CA GLU A 288 -5.99 1.17 -24.65
C GLU A 288 -5.64 1.27 -23.16
N ARG A 289 -4.74 0.39 -22.70
CA ARG A 289 -4.25 0.38 -21.31
C ARG A 289 -3.63 1.74 -20.95
N ASN A 290 -2.76 2.27 -21.79
CA ASN A 290 -2.09 3.54 -21.52
C ASN A 290 -3.03 4.75 -21.58
N ALA A 291 -4.05 4.72 -22.45
CA ALA A 291 -5.07 5.77 -22.50
C ALA A 291 -5.87 5.82 -21.19
N LEU A 292 -6.40 4.67 -20.76
CA LEU A 292 -7.18 4.58 -19.52
C LEU A 292 -6.32 4.93 -18.29
N LEU A 293 -5.11 4.37 -18.20
CA LEU A 293 -4.23 4.64 -17.06
C LEU A 293 -3.90 6.13 -16.96
N SER A 294 -3.53 6.79 -18.07
CA SER A 294 -3.19 8.21 -18.09
C SER A 294 -4.35 9.08 -17.59
N GLU A 295 -5.59 8.79 -17.98
CA GLU A 295 -6.75 9.52 -17.46
C GLU A 295 -6.93 9.34 -15.95
N LEU A 296 -6.74 8.12 -15.43
CA LEU A 296 -6.85 7.85 -14.00
C LEU A 296 -5.68 8.44 -13.20
N GLU A 297 -4.46 8.43 -13.74
CA GLU A 297 -3.28 9.05 -13.12
C GLU A 297 -3.44 10.57 -13.03
N ASN A 298 -3.98 11.21 -14.06
CA ASN A 298 -4.27 12.65 -14.06
C ASN A 298 -5.28 13.05 -12.97
N LEU A 299 -6.16 12.12 -12.57
CA LEU A 299 -7.10 12.31 -11.47
C LEU A 299 -6.48 11.99 -10.09
N GLY A 300 -5.31 11.35 -10.04
CA GLY A 300 -4.67 10.93 -8.79
C GLY A 300 -5.47 9.87 -8.03
N VAL A 301 -6.22 9.02 -8.74
CA VAL A 301 -7.17 8.06 -8.16
C VAL A 301 -6.76 6.59 -8.35
N VAL A 302 -5.70 6.32 -9.10
CA VAL A 302 -5.23 4.97 -9.40
C VAL A 302 -3.89 4.69 -8.72
N TRP A 303 -3.76 3.47 -8.22
CA TRP A 303 -2.49 2.87 -7.88
C TRP A 303 -2.40 1.52 -8.58
N VAL A 304 -1.31 1.30 -9.30
CA VAL A 304 -1.05 0.04 -10.01
C VAL A 304 -0.05 -0.74 -9.18
N GLU A 305 -0.45 -1.91 -8.69
CA GLU A 305 0.48 -2.88 -8.13
C GLU A 305 1.36 -3.40 -9.28
N GLU A 306 2.67 -3.57 -9.04
CA GLU A 306 3.68 -3.87 -10.06
C GLU A 306 3.15 -4.83 -11.14
N GLY A 307 3.06 -4.32 -12.37
CA GLY A 307 2.64 -5.12 -13.52
C GLY A 307 3.70 -6.15 -13.89
N GLU A 308 3.27 -7.40 -14.07
CA GLU A 308 4.16 -8.48 -14.46
C GLU A 308 3.77 -9.01 -15.85
N CYS A 309 4.62 -8.76 -16.84
CA CYS A 309 4.53 -9.37 -18.17
C CYS A 309 5.30 -10.70 -18.18
N TRP A 310 4.59 -11.83 -18.22
CA TRP A 310 5.22 -13.14 -18.10
C TRP A 310 6.07 -13.51 -19.31
N ASP A 311 5.82 -12.95 -20.49
CA ASP A 311 6.65 -13.12 -21.69
C ASP A 311 8.00 -12.41 -21.54
N GLU A 312 7.99 -11.15 -21.10
CA GLU A 312 9.19 -10.38 -20.79
C GLU A 312 9.98 -11.00 -19.63
N MET A 313 9.29 -11.41 -18.56
CA MET A 313 9.92 -12.15 -17.46
C MET A 313 10.52 -13.46 -17.96
N ARG A 314 9.81 -14.26 -18.78
CA ARG A 314 10.37 -15.50 -19.33
C ARG A 314 11.57 -15.23 -20.23
N LEU A 315 11.55 -14.18 -21.04
CA LEU A 315 12.71 -13.78 -21.86
C LEU A 315 13.89 -13.33 -20.99
N ARG A 316 13.64 -12.58 -19.91
CA ARG A 316 14.65 -12.21 -18.91
C ARG A 316 15.25 -13.46 -18.27
N TYR A 317 14.43 -14.40 -17.82
CA TYR A 317 14.87 -15.64 -17.20
C TYR A 317 15.68 -16.51 -18.16
N LEU A 318 15.25 -16.60 -19.43
CA LEU A 318 16.02 -17.28 -20.48
C LEU A 318 17.41 -16.65 -20.66
N ASN A 319 17.48 -15.32 -20.68
CA ASN A 319 18.74 -14.58 -20.82
C ASN A 319 19.66 -14.78 -19.60
N GLU A 320 19.12 -14.61 -18.39
CA GLU A 320 19.87 -14.77 -17.14
C GLU A 320 20.31 -16.23 -16.92
N ALA A 321 19.47 -17.22 -17.26
CA ALA A 321 19.86 -18.62 -17.23
C ALA A 321 21.00 -18.92 -18.23
N GLY A 322 20.96 -18.32 -19.43
CA GLY A 322 22.02 -18.44 -20.43
C GLY A 322 23.33 -17.79 -19.97
N LYS A 323 23.25 -16.62 -19.32
CA LYS A 323 24.39 -15.93 -18.70
C LYS A 323 24.98 -16.75 -17.56
N LEU A 324 24.14 -17.26 -16.66
CA LEU A 324 24.57 -18.13 -15.57
C LEU A 324 25.23 -19.42 -16.10
N GLY A 325 24.67 -20.02 -17.15
CA GLY A 325 25.27 -21.18 -17.82
C GLY A 325 26.68 -20.88 -18.33
N ARG A 326 26.90 -19.69 -18.92
CA ARG A 326 28.23 -19.25 -19.37
C ARG A 326 29.19 -19.05 -18.20
N GLU A 327 28.75 -18.40 -17.14
CA GLU A 327 29.56 -18.20 -15.93
C GLU A 327 29.95 -19.55 -15.28
N LEU A 328 29.04 -20.53 -15.27
CA LEU A 328 29.32 -21.87 -14.75
C LEU A 328 30.29 -22.65 -15.64
N LEU A 329 30.23 -22.46 -16.95
CA LEU A 329 31.21 -23.03 -17.89
C LEU A 329 32.61 -22.44 -17.62
N GLU A 330 32.72 -21.12 -17.51
CA GLU A 330 33.99 -20.43 -17.23
C GLU A 330 34.60 -20.84 -15.88
N LYS A 331 33.75 -21.05 -14.87
CA LYS A 331 34.15 -21.54 -13.53
C LYS A 331 34.40 -23.06 -13.51
N GLY A 332 34.14 -23.77 -14.60
CA GLY A 332 34.35 -25.21 -14.74
C GLY A 332 33.34 -26.09 -13.98
N TYR A 333 32.17 -25.55 -13.66
CA TYR A 333 31.06 -26.27 -12.99
C TYR A 333 30.29 -27.15 -13.96
N ILE A 334 30.25 -26.77 -15.24
CA ILE A 334 29.68 -27.58 -16.33
C ILE A 334 30.71 -27.74 -17.46
N GLU A 335 30.44 -28.62 -18.42
CA GLU A 335 31.26 -28.78 -19.63
C GLU A 335 30.69 -28.00 -20.83
N GLU A 336 31.52 -27.81 -21.85
CA GLU A 336 31.11 -27.19 -23.12
C GLU A 336 29.91 -27.90 -23.74
N SER A 337 29.87 -29.24 -23.65
CA SER A 337 28.76 -30.04 -24.19
C SER A 337 27.45 -29.83 -23.43
N ASP A 338 27.51 -29.55 -22.12
CA ASP A 338 26.33 -29.19 -21.33
C ASP A 338 25.83 -27.79 -21.72
N TYR A 339 26.74 -26.83 -21.89
CA TYR A 339 26.42 -25.45 -22.27
C TYR A 339 25.81 -25.36 -23.68
N GLN A 340 26.28 -26.17 -24.63
CA GLN A 340 25.71 -26.25 -25.97
C GLN A 340 24.25 -26.72 -25.92
N ARG A 341 23.96 -27.82 -25.21
CA ARG A 341 22.59 -28.33 -25.03
C ARG A 341 21.68 -27.30 -24.35
N LEU A 342 22.20 -26.60 -23.34
CA LEU A 342 21.48 -25.51 -22.67
C LEU A 342 21.15 -24.37 -23.65
N SER A 343 22.11 -23.97 -24.48
CA SER A 343 21.95 -22.88 -25.45
C SER A 343 20.91 -23.22 -26.52
N GLU A 344 20.90 -24.47 -26.99
CA GLU A 344 19.86 -24.98 -27.91
C GLU A 344 18.47 -24.94 -27.29
N GLU A 345 18.32 -25.41 -26.04
CA GLU A 345 17.04 -25.35 -25.30
C GLU A 345 16.54 -23.92 -25.11
N ILE A 346 17.43 -22.99 -24.72
CA ILE A 346 17.10 -21.57 -24.57
C ILE A 346 16.66 -20.97 -25.91
N GLY A 347 17.35 -21.30 -27.00
CA GLY A 347 16.98 -20.87 -28.35
C GLY A 347 15.58 -21.32 -28.74
N ALA A 348 15.28 -22.61 -28.58
CA ALA A 348 13.96 -23.18 -28.89
C ALA A 348 12.83 -22.55 -28.05
N ARG A 349 13.08 -22.29 -26.76
CA ARG A 349 12.09 -21.61 -25.89
C ARG A 349 11.85 -20.16 -26.28
N ARG A 350 12.91 -19.44 -26.67
CA ARG A 350 12.80 -18.04 -27.11
C ARG A 350 11.97 -17.95 -28.39
N GLU A 351 12.26 -18.77 -29.39
CA GLU A 351 11.50 -18.83 -30.64
C GLU A 351 10.01 -19.06 -30.37
N LYS A 352 9.70 -20.07 -29.55
CA LYS A 352 8.32 -20.37 -29.14
C LYS A 352 7.60 -19.21 -28.45
N LEU A 353 8.30 -18.40 -27.65
CA LEU A 353 7.70 -17.22 -27.00
C LEU A 353 7.42 -16.10 -27.99
N MET A 354 8.33 -15.86 -28.93
CA MET A 354 8.20 -14.80 -29.93
C MET A 354 7.10 -15.09 -30.97
N GLU A 355 6.75 -16.36 -31.18
CA GLU A 355 5.66 -16.78 -32.07
C GLU A 355 4.26 -16.63 -31.46
N MET A 356 4.15 -16.29 -30.17
CA MET A 356 2.84 -16.13 -29.53
C MET A 356 2.23 -14.76 -29.87
N GLU A 357 1.09 -14.75 -30.56
CA GLU A 357 0.30 -13.54 -30.81
C GLU A 357 -0.83 -13.41 -29.78
N PHE A 358 -0.94 -12.25 -29.15
CA PHE A 358 -1.97 -11.94 -28.15
C PHE A 358 -2.87 -10.80 -28.64
N PRO A 359 -4.18 -11.05 -28.85
CA PRO A 359 -5.14 -10.01 -29.20
C PRO A 359 -5.28 -8.91 -28.14
N ALA A 360 -5.16 -9.29 -26.86
CA ALA A 360 -5.05 -8.38 -25.72
C ALA A 360 -3.75 -8.68 -24.99
N ARG A 361 -2.92 -7.65 -24.78
CA ARG A 361 -1.59 -7.81 -24.14
C ARG A 361 -1.69 -7.75 -22.62
N TYR A 362 -2.66 -7.00 -22.10
CA TYR A 362 -2.84 -6.76 -20.68
C TYR A 362 -4.16 -7.36 -20.19
N ARG A 363 -4.09 -8.10 -19.09
CA ARG A 363 -5.22 -8.48 -18.24
C ARG A 363 -5.12 -7.65 -16.98
N ILE A 364 -6.06 -6.74 -16.81
CA ILE A 364 -6.07 -5.77 -15.72
C ILE A 364 -7.22 -6.12 -14.80
N TRP A 365 -6.92 -6.43 -13.55
CA TRP A 365 -7.93 -6.54 -12.51
C TRP A 365 -8.07 -5.19 -11.82
N VAL A 366 -9.24 -4.57 -11.94
CA VAL A 366 -9.51 -3.28 -11.33
C VAL A 366 -10.32 -3.50 -10.07
N HIS A 367 -9.75 -3.14 -8.92
CA HIS A 367 -10.37 -3.14 -7.61
C HIS A 367 -10.84 -1.71 -7.28
N PHE A 368 -12.15 -1.53 -7.18
CA PHE A 368 -12.74 -0.24 -6.81
C PHE A 368 -12.83 -0.10 -5.30
N ILE A 369 -12.30 1.00 -4.79
CA ILE A 369 -12.26 1.33 -3.37
C ILE A 369 -13.10 2.58 -3.16
N GLY A 370 -14.01 2.61 -2.19
CA GLY A 370 -14.83 3.81 -1.97
C GLY A 370 -13.99 4.99 -1.52
N GLY A 371 -14.34 6.16 -2.05
CA GLY A 371 -13.65 7.44 -1.83
C GLY A 371 -14.11 8.25 -0.62
#